data_AF-A0A6G3WPH8-F1
#
_entry.id   AF-A0A6G3WPH8-F1
#
_cell.length_a   1.000
_cell.length_b   1.000
_cell.length_c   1.000
_cell.angle_alpha   90.00
_cell.angle_beta   90.00
_cell.angle_gamma   90.00
#
_symmetry.space_group_name_H-M   'P 1'
#
loop_
_entity.id
_entity.type
_entity.pdbx_description
1 polymer ?
#
loop_
_entity_poly.entity_id
_entity_poly.type
_entity_poly.pdbx_seq_one_letter_code
_entity_poly.pdbx_strand_id
1 'polypeptide(L)'
;ERLGLRWTPHDEWLLGCLGRLVHHAWQRVPERRRFHPRARAGWDRERGRSVSGPVETPARNLPPEEWRGLPQHYVPKADRPG
;
A
#
# COMPACT_ATOMS: atom_id res chain seq x y z
N GLU A 1 8.10 -2.26 -35.53
CA GLU A 1 6.73 -2.81 -35.45
C GLU A 1 6.37 -3.17 -34.01
N ARG A 2 5.12 -2.95 -33.60
CA ARG A 2 4.61 -3.31 -32.27
C ARG A 2 4.47 -4.84 -32.18
N LEU A 3 5.43 -5.53 -31.53
CA LEU A 3 5.44 -6.93 -31.02
C LEU A 3 4.77 -8.07 -31.82
N GLY A 4 4.17 -7.87 -33.00
CA GLY A 4 3.47 -8.90 -33.78
C GLY A 4 2.20 -9.46 -33.13
N LEU A 5 1.70 -8.85 -32.05
CA LEU A 5 0.53 -9.35 -31.32
C LEU A 5 -0.76 -8.89 -31.98
N ARG A 6 -1.67 -9.84 -32.27
CA ARG A 6 -3.01 -9.59 -32.81
C ARG A 6 -4.06 -9.96 -31.77
N TRP A 7 -4.92 -9.01 -31.43
CA TRP A 7 -6.06 -9.23 -30.54
C TRP A 7 -7.19 -9.95 -31.28
N THR A 8 -7.70 -11.04 -30.69
CA THR A 8 -8.80 -11.83 -31.25
C THR A 8 -10.02 -11.82 -30.31
N PRO A 9 -11.22 -12.14 -30.81
CA PRO A 9 -12.42 -12.26 -29.95
C PRO A 9 -12.26 -13.32 -28.84
N HIS A 10 -11.45 -14.35 -29.08
CA HIS A 10 -11.13 -15.36 -28.08
C HIS A 10 -10.28 -14.78 -26.94
N ASP A 11 -9.33 -13.90 -27.25
CA ASP A 11 -8.50 -13.22 -26.23
C ASP A 11 -9.36 -12.34 -25.32
N GLU A 12 -10.35 -11.66 -25.89
CA GLU A 12 -11.31 -10.87 -25.12
C GLU A 12 -12.16 -11.73 -24.19
N TRP A 13 -12.66 -12.86 -24.68
CA TRP A 13 -13.42 -13.81 -23.86
C TRP A 13 -12.56 -14.38 -22.72
N LEU A 14 -11.31 -14.78 -23.02
CA LEU A 14 -10.36 -15.28 -22.03
C LEU A 14 -10.04 -14.22 -20.97
N LEU A 15 -9.79 -12.98 -21.39
CA LEU A 15 -9.51 -11.88 -20.46
C LEU A 15 -10.72 -11.63 -19.54
N GLY A 16 -11.93 -11.67 -20.09
CA GLY A 16 -13.16 -11.56 -19.30
C GLY A 16 -13.33 -12.70 -18.28
N CYS A 17 -13.05 -13.94 -18.69
CA CYS A 17 -13.05 -15.11 -17.79
C CYS A 17 -11.99 -14.98 -16.69
N LEU A 18 -10.78 -14.55 -17.02
CA LEU A 18 -9.71 -14.30 -16.06
C LEU A 18 -10.12 -13.22 -15.06
N GLY A 19 -10.71 -12.11 -15.52
CA GLY A 19 -11.21 -11.05 -14.64
C GLY A 19 -12.25 -11.57 -13.63
N ARG A 20 -13.22 -12.38 -14.09
CA ARG A 20 -14.21 -13.02 -13.21
C ARG A 20 -13.57 -13.96 -12.19
N LEU A 21 -12.60 -14.77 -12.62
CA LEU A 21 -11.87 -15.67 -11.74
C LEU A 21 -11.11 -14.88 -10.66
N VAL A 22 -10.37 -13.85 -11.05
CA VAL A 22 -9.64 -12.97 -10.12
C VAL A 22 -10.59 -12.29 -9.14
N HIS A 23 -11.75 -11.82 -9.61
CA HIS A 23 -12.77 -11.22 -8.75
C HIS A 23 -13.26 -12.21 -7.67
N HIS A 24 -13.61 -13.44 -8.04
CA HIS A 24 -14.06 -14.46 -7.09
C HIS A 24 -12.94 -14.94 -6.15
N ALA A 25 -11.69 -14.97 -6.62
CA ALA A 25 -10.53 -15.26 -5.78
C ALA A 25 -10.30 -14.13 -4.77
N TRP A 26 -10.41 -12.86 -5.19
CA TRP A 26 -10.22 -11.70 -4.33
C TRP A 26 -11.24 -11.63 -3.18
N GLN A 27 -12.49 -12.04 -3.44
CA GLN A 27 -13.51 -12.13 -2.39
C GLN A 27 -13.14 -13.11 -1.27
N ARG A 28 -12.29 -14.11 -1.53
CA ARG A 28 -11.79 -15.05 -0.52
C ARG A 28 -10.57 -14.53 0.25
N VAL A 29 -9.94 -13.44 -0.19
CA VAL A 29 -8.83 -12.82 0.54
C VAL A 29 -9.35 -12.25 1.85
N PRO A 30 -8.74 -12.57 3.02
CA PRO A 30 -9.15 -11.99 4.30
C PRO A 30 -9.13 -10.46 4.25
N GLU A 31 -10.15 -9.81 4.84
CA GLU A 31 -10.34 -8.35 4.81
C GLU A 31 -9.05 -7.58 5.10
N ARG A 32 -8.33 -7.99 6.16
CA ARG A 32 -7.05 -7.39 6.56
C ARG A 32 -5.99 -7.38 5.45
N ARG A 33 -5.91 -8.43 4.63
CA ARG A 33 -4.90 -8.57 3.57
C ARG A 33 -5.26 -7.79 2.29
N ARG A 34 -6.50 -7.31 2.18
CA ARG A 34 -6.93 -6.47 1.05
C ARG A 34 -6.34 -5.05 1.14
N PHE A 35 -5.91 -4.63 2.33
CA PHE A 35 -5.30 -3.32 2.55
C PHE A 35 -3.80 -3.31 2.23
N HIS A 36 -3.36 -2.27 1.52
CA HIS A 36 -1.94 -1.91 1.38
C HIS A 36 -1.28 -1.83 2.78
N PRO A 37 0.01 -2.20 2.97
CA PRO A 37 0.65 -2.20 4.28
C PRO A 37 0.45 -0.93 5.12
N ARG A 38 0.50 0.26 4.49
CA ARG A 38 0.23 1.53 5.17
C ARG A 38 -1.21 1.66 5.68
N ALA A 39 -2.21 1.31 4.86
CA ALA A 39 -3.62 1.36 5.26
C ALA A 39 -3.94 0.28 6.30
N ARG A 40 -3.36 -0.92 6.15
CA ARG A 40 -3.46 -2.02 7.09
C ARG A 40 -2.94 -1.64 8.48
N ALA A 41 -1.83 -0.90 8.56
CA ALA A 41 -1.30 -0.41 9.82
C ALA A 41 -2.25 0.57 10.53
N GLY A 42 -3.00 1.38 9.79
CA GLY A 42 -4.07 2.22 10.36
C GLY A 42 -5.25 1.39 10.89
N TRP A 43 -5.75 0.47 10.06
CA TRP A 43 -6.84 -0.44 10.42
C TRP A 43 -6.50 -1.34 11.63
N ASP A 44 -5.26 -1.83 11.71
CA ASP A 44 -4.80 -2.61 12.85
C ASP A 44 -4.78 -1.76 14.14
N ARG A 45 -4.34 -0.50 14.09
CA ARG A 45 -4.38 0.44 15.23
C ARG A 45 -5.81 0.66 15.74
N GLU A 46 -6.75 0.93 14.84
CA GLU A 46 -8.17 1.13 15.20
C GLU A 46 -8.80 -0.12 15.83
N ARG A 47 -8.39 -1.31 15.39
CA ARG A 47 -8.84 -2.59 15.98
C ARG A 47 -8.02 -3.05 17.19
N GLY A 48 -7.16 -2.19 17.76
CA GLY A 48 -6.37 -2.48 18.96
C GLY A 48 -5.25 -3.51 18.74
N ARG A 49 -4.88 -3.80 17.48
CA ARG A 49 -3.78 -4.71 17.16
C ARG A 49 -2.48 -3.90 17.19
N SER A 50 -1.68 -4.13 18.23
CA SER A 50 -0.33 -3.57 18.31
C SER A 50 0.52 -4.15 17.19
N VAL A 51 0.69 -3.37 16.13
CA VAL A 51 1.80 -3.52 15.19
C VAL A 51 2.95 -2.72 15.81
N SER A 52 4.18 -3.26 15.83
CA SER A 52 5.35 -2.41 16.14
C SER A 52 5.19 -1.14 15.32
N GLY A 53 5.31 0.02 15.96
CA GLY A 53 4.82 1.31 15.48
C GLY A 53 5.14 1.63 14.01
N PRO A 54 4.49 2.67 13.43
CA PRO A 54 4.72 3.05 12.05
C PRO A 54 6.22 3.08 11.72
N VAL A 55 6.61 2.55 10.56
CA VAL A 55 7.98 2.68 10.07
C VAL A 55 8.22 4.18 9.86
N GLU A 56 8.87 4.78 10.84
CA GLU A 56 9.17 6.20 10.81
C GLU A 56 10.15 6.52 9.69
N THR A 57 10.07 7.74 9.17
CA THR A 57 11.01 8.23 8.16
C THR A 57 12.42 8.12 8.73
N PRO A 58 13.34 7.33 8.12
CA PRO A 58 14.70 7.21 8.62
C PRO A 58 15.40 8.57 8.54
N ALA A 59 16.36 8.83 9.44
CA ALA A 59 17.05 10.11 9.54
C ALA A 59 17.59 10.65 8.19
N ARG A 60 18.07 9.74 7.32
CA ARG A 60 18.56 10.07 5.97
C ARG A 60 17.51 10.63 5.00
N ASN A 61 16.22 10.37 5.25
CA ASN A 61 15.10 10.83 4.42
C ASN A 61 14.40 12.04 5.05
N LEU A 62 14.90 12.54 6.18
CA LEU A 62 14.36 13.76 6.76
C LEU A 62 14.71 14.96 5.87
N PRO A 63 13.83 15.97 5.81
CA PRO A 63 14.14 17.19 5.10
C PRO A 63 15.36 17.89 5.74
N PRO A 64 16.01 18.79 4.98
CA PRO A 64 17.01 19.70 5.52
C PRO A 64 16.52 20.39 6.80
N GLU A 65 17.44 20.69 7.71
CA GLU A 65 17.10 21.15 9.06
C GLU A 65 16.27 22.44 9.04
N GLU A 66 16.57 23.33 8.11
CA GLU A 66 15.84 24.57 7.84
C GLU A 66 14.37 24.37 7.48
N TRP A 67 13.97 23.18 7.01
CA TRP A 67 12.60 22.88 6.57
C TRP A 67 11.87 21.95 7.55
N ARG A 68 12.55 21.50 8.62
CA ARG A 68 11.94 20.71 9.70
C ARG A 68 11.01 21.61 10.52
N GLY A 69 9.75 21.23 10.64
CA GLY A 69 8.73 22.00 11.35
C GLY A 69 7.75 22.75 10.44
N LEU A 70 8.01 22.79 9.13
CA LEU A 70 7.01 23.23 8.16
C LEU A 70 5.87 22.19 8.05
N PRO A 71 4.60 22.60 7.92
CA PRO A 71 3.45 21.69 7.94
C PRO A 71 3.45 20.65 6.79
N GLN A 72 4.13 20.94 5.69
CA GLN A 72 4.31 20.02 4.56
C GLN A 72 5.32 18.89 4.83
N HIS A 73 6.11 18.98 5.90
CA HIS A 73 7.18 18.05 6.20
C HIS A 73 6.89 17.27 7.48
N TYR A 74 6.62 15.98 7.32
CA TYR A 74 6.52 15.08 8.46
C TYR A 74 7.92 14.78 9.02
N VAL A 75 8.17 15.26 10.23
CA VAL A 75 9.36 14.92 11.02
C VAL A 75 8.87 14.14 12.24
N PRO A 76 9.20 12.84 12.36
CA PRO A 76 8.82 12.08 13.54
C PRO A 76 9.44 12.71 14.78
N LYS A 77 8.65 12.85 15.85
CA LYS A 77 9.19 13.18 17.16
C LYS A 77 10.01 11.96 17.57
N ALA A 78 11.33 12.11 17.69
CA ALA A 78 12.14 11.07 18.30
C ALA A 78 11.48 10.73 19.64
N ASP A 79 11.16 9.45 19.85
CA ASP A 79 10.65 8.98 21.12
C ASP A 79 11.65 9.45 22.17
N ARG A 80 11.24 10.41 23.00
CA ARG A 80 12.11 11.01 24.00
C ARG A 80 12.34 9.90 25.02
N PRO A 81 13.57 9.37 25.22
CA PRO A 81 13.79 8.56 26.40
C PRO A 81 13.55 9.49 27.60
N GLY A 82 12.76 9.02 28.55
CA GLY A 82 12.47 9.71 29.82
C GLY A 82 13.73 10.01 30.61
#